data_AF-A0A1Y1VXK9-F1
#
_entry.id   AF-A0A1Y1VXK9-F1
#
_cell.length_a   1.000
_cell.length_b   1.000
_cell.length_c   1.000
_cell.angle_alpha   90.00
_cell.angle_beta   90.00
_cell.angle_gamma   90.00
#
_symmetry.space_group_name_H-M   'P 1'
#
loop_
_entity.id
_entity.type
_entity.pdbx_description
1 polymer ?
#
loop_
_entity_poly.entity_id
_entity_poly.type
_entity_poly.pdbx_seq_one_letter_code
_entity_poly.pdbx_strand_id
1 'polypeptide(L)'
;MVLPATSTNNVKVYTVSGSNLSRKIPEWLARRKRRELQKDIEWTTRIELIQDFGFPEASMRIKTTKDGEFCMATGVYKPQIRVYEFAHMSMKFDRHTDNENINFLLLGDDWTKSVHLPERQFGRDLAYHSPSCDVLVGGASSEVYRVNVDQGRFLNPFQTQSSSGINVVRVNPAHQLFGFGTQDGSVEFWDPRARNRIGVLEPTIANVIQPIDGTRSGVEISALEFRDDGLGAAVGTSSGHVLLYDLRQTRPWQIKDQQYGLPIKTLKWLEPILSADSKIIKLWSVESGKPFTSIEPPNDINDVCVVPNSGLMFVANEGMEIQSYFVPQLGPAPRWAHFLENLTEEMEETPQKTVYDDYKFVVRKELDALGLSHLVGTPVLKPYMHGFFVDLRLYERAKAIANPFAYEEYRLRRVQEKLAEARSSRIRATTKLPKVNRALAQRSKQRKRAKAKAASASAVLEDSRFTDMFANPDFEVDEDEEEFKQLHSRLPKKARKSQAAAVADDSSDDDKAVEIRQGAMSHSIDDENSDDDLHGTKKVEHQRPASNGAYRKDHGERAAQDEATDSPATIDPGSPQGWRLRVQEAPGEAESSRGNDQRVFWQLGRPQCVVSEWQ
;
A
#
# COMPACT_ATOMS: atom_id res chain seq x y z
N MET A 1 10.84 7.82 3.32
CA MET A 1 11.11 6.38 3.11
C MET A 1 9.78 5.78 2.70
N VAL A 2 9.70 5.01 1.61
CA VAL A 2 8.39 4.55 1.09
C VAL A 2 8.52 3.09 0.70
N LEU A 3 7.81 2.20 1.40
CA LEU A 3 7.62 0.84 0.95
C LEU A 3 6.58 0.83 -0.20
N PRO A 4 6.83 0.11 -1.30
CA PRO A 4 5.82 -0.07 -2.33
C PRO A 4 4.67 -0.89 -1.73
N ALA A 5 3.52 -0.25 -1.62
CA ALA A 5 2.29 -0.88 -1.21
C ALA A 5 1.43 -1.17 -2.43
N THR A 6 0.98 -2.41 -2.57
CA THR A 6 -0.06 -2.79 -3.53
C THR A 6 -1.37 -2.94 -2.77
N SER A 7 -2.43 -2.31 -3.25
CA SER A 7 -3.77 -2.45 -2.66
C SER A 7 -4.62 -3.33 -3.56
N THR A 8 -5.04 -4.47 -3.06
CA THR A 8 -6.03 -5.33 -3.73
C THR A 8 -7.19 -5.54 -2.77
N ASN A 9 -8.43 -5.43 -3.25
CA ASN A 9 -9.65 -5.53 -2.44
C ASN A 9 -9.68 -4.63 -1.18
N ASN A 10 -9.08 -3.42 -1.27
CA ASN A 10 -8.96 -2.48 -0.15
C ASN A 10 -8.08 -3.00 1.03
N VAL A 11 -7.27 -4.02 0.77
CA VAL A 11 -6.25 -4.54 1.68
C VAL A 11 -4.88 -4.10 1.15
N LYS A 12 -4.15 -3.33 1.96
CA LYS A 12 -2.78 -2.91 1.62
C LYS A 12 -1.80 -4.04 1.92
N VAL A 13 -0.99 -4.39 0.93
CA VAL A 13 0.12 -5.33 1.04
C VAL A 13 1.41 -4.56 0.84
N TYR A 14 2.30 -4.60 1.82
CA TYR A 14 3.58 -3.91 1.77
C TYR A 14 4.66 -4.89 1.36
N THR A 15 5.43 -4.55 0.31
CA THR A 15 6.61 -5.33 -0.07
C THR A 15 7.81 -4.77 0.69
N VAL A 16 8.36 -5.54 1.63
CA VAL A 16 9.46 -5.10 2.51
C VAL A 16 10.82 -5.44 1.89
N SER A 17 10.98 -6.65 1.34
CA SER A 17 12.14 -7.05 0.55
C SER A 17 11.69 -7.56 -0.83
N GLY A 18 12.38 -7.18 -1.90
CA GLY A 18 12.07 -7.63 -3.25
C GLY A 18 12.52 -6.69 -4.38
N SER A 19 12.65 -7.29 -5.57
CA SER A 19 13.18 -6.68 -6.81
C SER A 19 12.39 -5.49 -7.36
N ASN A 20 11.20 -5.19 -6.82
CA ASN A 20 10.44 -3.99 -7.17
C ASN A 20 11.04 -2.72 -6.55
N LEU A 21 11.99 -2.85 -5.62
CA LEU A 21 12.52 -1.72 -4.85
C LEU A 21 13.74 -1.04 -5.50
N SER A 22 14.48 -1.72 -6.38
CA SER A 22 15.52 -1.13 -7.25
C SER A 22 16.15 -2.24 -8.11
N ARG A 23 16.69 -1.90 -9.28
CA ARG A 23 17.61 -2.79 -10.02
C ARG A 23 18.84 -3.03 -9.14
N LYS A 24 18.87 -4.15 -8.42
CA LYS A 24 19.92 -4.42 -7.45
C LYS A 24 21.26 -4.41 -8.16
N ILE A 25 22.06 -3.41 -7.80
CA ILE A 25 23.43 -3.29 -8.29
C ILE A 25 24.21 -4.45 -7.66
N PRO A 26 25.00 -5.21 -8.45
CA PRO A 26 25.85 -6.25 -7.90
C PRO A 26 26.68 -5.73 -6.73
N GLU A 27 26.83 -6.52 -5.68
CA GLU A 27 27.46 -6.08 -4.42
C GLU A 27 28.86 -5.48 -4.63
N TRP A 28 29.66 -6.07 -5.53
CA TRP A 28 31.00 -5.57 -5.88
C TRP A 28 30.94 -4.16 -6.50
N LEU A 29 29.93 -3.88 -7.32
CA LEU A 29 29.73 -2.59 -7.97
C LEU A 29 29.15 -1.57 -6.99
N ALA A 30 28.22 -1.99 -6.12
CA ALA A 30 27.70 -1.18 -5.04
C ALA A 30 28.82 -0.76 -4.07
N ARG A 31 29.74 -1.68 -3.74
CA ARG A 31 30.91 -1.40 -2.90
C ARG A 31 31.86 -0.40 -3.56
N ARG A 32 32.11 -0.54 -4.88
CA ARG A 32 32.95 0.39 -5.64
C ARG A 32 32.34 1.78 -5.75
N LYS A 33 31.02 1.87 -5.95
CA LYS A 33 30.27 3.13 -6.17
C LYS A 33 29.54 3.65 -4.94
N ARG A 34 29.88 3.17 -3.74
CA ARG A 34 29.17 3.50 -2.49
C ARG A 34 28.96 5.00 -2.28
N ARG A 35 29.95 5.84 -2.62
CA ARG A 35 29.87 7.30 -2.49
C ARG A 35 28.93 7.97 -3.49
N GLU A 36 28.76 7.40 -4.68
CA GLU A 36 27.79 7.87 -5.67
C GLU A 36 26.38 7.46 -5.22
N LEU A 37 26.20 6.20 -4.83
CA LEU A 37 24.92 5.65 -4.41
C LEU A 37 24.38 6.27 -3.12
N GLN A 38 25.25 6.71 -2.20
CA GLN A 38 24.81 7.47 -1.02
C GLN A 38 24.14 8.80 -1.35
N LYS A 39 24.32 9.34 -2.56
CA LYS A 39 23.61 10.55 -3.01
C LYS A 39 22.25 10.22 -3.61
N ASP A 40 22.06 8.98 -4.04
CA ASP A 40 20.80 8.53 -4.63
C ASP A 40 19.75 8.35 -3.52
N ILE A 41 18.59 8.98 -3.73
CA ILE A 41 17.47 8.95 -2.79
C ILE A 41 16.96 7.52 -2.64
N GLU A 42 16.79 6.80 -3.76
CA GLU A 42 16.32 5.41 -3.78
C GLU A 42 17.20 4.48 -2.93
N TRP A 43 18.52 4.60 -3.08
CA TRP A 43 19.49 3.82 -2.30
C TRP A 43 19.42 4.14 -0.80
N THR A 44 19.27 5.42 -0.46
CA THR A 44 19.18 5.87 0.94
C THR A 44 17.84 5.48 1.58
N THR A 45 16.77 5.39 0.79
CA THR A 45 15.44 5.01 1.27
C THR A 45 15.17 3.49 1.24
N ARG A 46 16.10 2.68 0.73
CA ARG A 46 15.95 1.23 0.64
C ARG A 46 16.01 0.61 2.04
N ILE A 47 15.02 -0.22 2.32
CA ILE A 47 14.92 -0.95 3.58
C ILE A 47 15.20 -2.41 3.28
N GLU A 48 16.13 -2.98 4.02
CA GLU A 48 16.36 -4.43 4.06
C GLU A 48 15.97 -4.88 5.47
N LEU A 49 14.93 -5.71 5.59
CA LEU A 49 14.47 -6.22 6.89
C LEU A 49 15.51 -7.15 7.53
N ILE A 50 16.06 -8.05 6.73
CA ILE A 50 17.12 -8.98 7.12
C ILE A 50 18.29 -8.73 6.16
N GLN A 51 19.48 -8.54 6.73
CA GLN A 51 20.68 -8.33 5.95
C GLN A 51 21.03 -9.60 5.15
N ASP A 52 21.37 -9.41 3.87
CA ASP A 52 21.77 -10.49 2.95
C ASP A 52 20.72 -11.61 2.83
N PHE A 53 19.44 -11.21 2.86
CA PHE A 53 18.29 -12.10 2.72
C PHE A 53 18.01 -12.45 1.25
N GLY A 54 18.81 -13.37 0.73
CA GLY A 54 18.76 -13.79 -0.67
C GLY A 54 19.82 -14.83 -0.99
N PHE A 55 19.81 -15.30 -2.22
CA PHE A 55 20.82 -16.17 -2.81
C PHE A 55 21.34 -15.58 -4.12
N PRO A 56 22.51 -16.01 -4.63
CA PRO A 56 23.05 -15.47 -5.87
C PRO A 56 22.19 -15.69 -7.11
N GLU A 57 21.38 -16.74 -7.14
CA GLU A 57 20.57 -17.12 -8.31
C GLU A 57 19.10 -17.25 -7.94
N ALA A 58 18.74 -18.29 -7.21
CA ALA A 58 17.37 -18.60 -6.81
C ALA A 58 17.30 -19.23 -5.42
N SER A 59 16.12 -19.12 -4.81
CA SER A 59 15.76 -19.77 -3.54
C SER A 59 14.72 -20.87 -3.78
N MET A 60 14.88 -22.00 -3.12
CA MET A 60 13.97 -23.14 -3.30
C MET A 60 12.91 -23.22 -2.21
N ARG A 61 13.35 -23.32 -0.96
CA ARG A 61 12.50 -23.56 0.20
C ARG A 61 12.86 -22.63 1.33
N ILE A 62 11.86 -22.26 2.10
CA ILE A 62 12.03 -21.41 3.28
C ILE A 62 11.13 -21.92 4.40
N LYS A 63 11.69 -22.06 5.60
CA LYS A 63 10.95 -22.48 6.79
C LYS A 63 11.42 -21.70 8.00
N THR A 64 10.46 -21.21 8.76
CA THR A 64 10.67 -20.62 10.08
C THR A 64 10.72 -21.71 11.14
N THR A 65 11.50 -21.46 12.19
CA THR A 65 11.44 -22.27 13.41
C THR A 65 10.09 -22.10 14.10
N LYS A 66 9.72 -23.09 14.92
CA LYS A 66 8.48 -23.03 15.71
C LYS A 66 8.53 -21.92 16.77
N ASP A 67 9.72 -21.65 17.31
CA ASP A 67 9.95 -20.54 18.23
C ASP A 67 9.83 -19.17 17.55
N GLY A 68 9.89 -19.14 16.22
CA GLY A 68 9.78 -17.90 15.44
C GLY A 68 10.98 -16.97 15.60
N GLU A 69 12.13 -17.47 16.05
CA GLU A 69 13.40 -16.72 16.22
C GLU A 69 14.38 -16.90 15.05
N PHE A 70 14.26 -17.99 14.30
CA PHE A 70 15.15 -18.30 13.19
C PHE A 70 14.38 -18.63 11.91
N CYS A 71 15.06 -18.44 10.79
CA CYS A 71 14.60 -18.86 9.48
C CYS A 71 15.71 -19.60 8.76
N MET A 72 15.39 -20.74 8.17
CA MET A 72 16.30 -21.47 7.30
C MET A 72 15.80 -21.35 5.86
N ALA A 73 16.72 -21.13 4.93
CA ALA A 73 16.42 -21.12 3.51
C ALA A 73 17.47 -21.91 2.73
N THR A 74 17.06 -22.46 1.58
CA THR A 74 17.94 -23.20 0.68
C THR A 74 18.06 -22.51 -0.68
N GLY A 75 19.28 -22.48 -1.22
CA GLY A 75 19.60 -21.87 -2.51
C GLY A 75 20.17 -22.85 -3.52
N VAL A 76 20.12 -22.44 -4.79
CA VAL A 76 20.49 -23.27 -5.97
C VAL A 76 21.98 -23.17 -6.31
N TYR A 77 22.50 -21.96 -6.54
CA TYR A 77 23.88 -21.76 -7.00
C TYR A 77 24.90 -22.05 -5.90
N LYS A 78 25.79 -23.02 -6.19
CA LYS A 78 26.61 -23.72 -5.19
C LYS A 78 25.71 -24.10 -4.01
N PRO A 79 24.95 -25.22 -4.12
CA PRO A 79 23.86 -25.52 -3.22
C PRO A 79 24.21 -25.19 -1.78
N GLN A 80 23.40 -24.36 -1.15
CA GLN A 80 23.75 -23.74 0.12
C GLN A 80 22.53 -23.58 1.00
N ILE A 81 22.78 -23.67 2.30
CA ILE A 81 21.80 -23.52 3.38
C ILE A 81 22.21 -22.28 4.16
N ARG A 82 21.29 -21.32 4.24
CA ARG A 82 21.45 -20.11 5.04
C ARG A 82 20.49 -20.16 6.21
N VAL A 83 21.02 -19.90 7.40
CA VAL A 83 20.21 -19.69 8.61
C VAL A 83 20.28 -18.22 8.98
N TYR A 84 19.12 -17.63 9.18
CA TYR A 84 18.93 -16.25 9.57
C TYR A 84 18.42 -16.21 11.00
N GLU A 85 18.96 -15.27 11.78
CA GLU A 85 18.56 -15.02 13.15
C GLU A 85 17.80 -13.70 13.20
N PHE A 86 16.55 -13.74 13.65
CA PHE A 86 15.69 -12.58 13.62
C PHE A 86 16.04 -11.52 14.67
N ALA A 87 16.57 -11.94 15.83
CA ALA A 87 17.01 -11.02 16.87
C ALA A 87 18.15 -10.09 16.39
N HIS A 88 19.03 -10.60 15.54
CA HIS A 88 20.14 -9.85 14.94
C HIS A 88 19.85 -9.33 13.53
N MET A 89 18.70 -9.70 12.94
CA MET A 89 18.29 -9.34 11.57
C MET A 89 19.39 -9.61 10.53
N SER A 90 20.16 -10.67 10.73
CA SER A 90 21.30 -11.00 9.90
C SER A 90 21.41 -12.50 9.68
N MET A 91 22.22 -12.87 8.68
CA MET A 91 22.60 -14.26 8.49
C MET A 91 23.51 -14.73 9.64
N LYS A 92 23.19 -15.89 10.21
CA LYS A 92 24.00 -16.55 11.24
C LYS A 92 25.17 -17.30 10.63
N PHE A 93 24.88 -18.15 9.64
CA PHE A 93 25.90 -18.84 8.87
C PHE A 93 25.36 -19.25 7.49
N ASP A 94 26.31 -19.56 6.61
CA ASP A 94 26.09 -20.11 5.28
C ASP A 94 26.88 -21.43 5.18
N ARG A 95 26.22 -22.52 4.83
CA ARG A 95 26.87 -23.83 4.62
C ARG A 95 26.52 -24.37 3.25
N HIS A 96 27.53 -24.83 2.52
CA HIS A 96 27.36 -25.45 1.22
C HIS A 96 27.03 -26.94 1.37
N THR A 97 26.15 -27.44 0.51
CA THR A 97 25.78 -28.84 0.33
C THR A 97 26.26 -29.34 -1.03
N ASP A 98 26.48 -30.65 -1.14
CA ASP A 98 26.97 -31.24 -2.40
C ASP A 98 25.90 -31.25 -3.50
N ASN A 99 24.63 -31.34 -3.12
CA ASN A 99 23.50 -31.36 -4.05
C ASN A 99 22.45 -30.33 -3.62
N GLU A 100 21.59 -30.00 -4.59
CA GLU A 100 20.43 -29.15 -4.40
C GLU A 100 19.35 -29.85 -3.55
N ASN A 101 18.69 -29.06 -2.70
CA ASN A 101 17.73 -29.54 -1.71
C ASN A 101 16.28 -29.27 -2.17
N ILE A 102 15.53 -30.32 -2.51
CA ILE A 102 14.12 -30.19 -2.93
C ILE A 102 13.24 -29.72 -1.76
N ASN A 103 13.41 -30.36 -0.60
CA ASN A 103 12.70 -30.01 0.62
C ASN A 103 13.58 -30.30 1.84
N PHE A 104 13.31 -29.58 2.93
CA PHE A 104 13.96 -29.81 4.22
C PHE A 104 12.96 -29.61 5.36
N LEU A 105 13.22 -30.17 6.53
CA LEU A 105 12.44 -29.90 7.74
C LEU A 105 13.35 -29.59 8.92
N LEU A 106 12.83 -28.76 9.82
CA LEU A 106 13.37 -28.53 11.14
C LEU A 106 12.71 -29.54 12.09
N LEU A 107 13.51 -30.30 12.83
CA LEU A 107 13.01 -31.35 13.73
C LEU A 107 12.63 -30.79 15.10
N GLY A 108 13.48 -29.90 15.61
CA GLY A 108 13.28 -29.23 16.89
C GLY A 108 12.49 -27.95 16.77
N ASP A 109 12.36 -27.26 17.90
CA ASP A 109 11.89 -25.89 17.92
C ASP A 109 13.02 -24.96 17.41
N ASP A 110 14.28 -25.33 17.65
CA ASP A 110 15.49 -24.71 17.10
C ASP A 110 15.87 -25.15 15.68
N TRP A 111 16.81 -24.38 15.08
CA TRP A 111 17.48 -24.72 13.82
C TRP A 111 18.58 -25.79 13.95
N THR A 112 18.89 -26.23 15.17
CA THR A 112 20.02 -27.13 15.50
C THR A 112 19.90 -28.53 14.91
N LYS A 113 18.71 -28.97 14.53
CA LYS A 113 18.50 -30.28 13.87
C LYS A 113 17.61 -30.10 12.65
N SER A 114 18.18 -30.36 11.49
CA SER A 114 17.47 -30.29 10.21
C SER A 114 17.68 -31.55 9.38
N VAL A 115 16.66 -31.92 8.61
CA VAL A 115 16.69 -33.02 7.66
C VAL A 115 16.52 -32.46 6.26
N HIS A 116 17.43 -32.82 5.36
CA HIS A 116 17.43 -32.36 3.97
C HIS A 116 17.21 -33.53 3.03
N LEU A 117 16.36 -33.34 2.02
CA LEU A 117 16.11 -34.27 0.93
C LEU A 117 16.75 -33.72 -0.36
N PRO A 118 17.84 -34.36 -0.85
CA PRO A 118 18.52 -33.94 -2.06
C PRO A 118 17.80 -34.42 -3.33
N GLU A 119 18.08 -33.75 -4.45
CA GLU A 119 17.42 -34.02 -5.74
C GLU A 119 17.69 -35.41 -6.33
N ARG A 120 18.87 -35.99 -6.06
CA ARG A 120 19.38 -37.19 -6.73
C ARG A 120 18.51 -38.46 -6.63
N GLN A 121 17.49 -38.52 -5.77
CA GLN A 121 16.82 -39.79 -5.44
C GLN A 121 15.29 -39.76 -5.51
N PHE A 122 14.71 -39.07 -6.50
CA PHE A 122 13.28 -39.12 -6.85
C PHE A 122 12.32 -38.87 -5.66
N GLY A 123 12.81 -38.32 -4.56
CA GLY A 123 12.02 -37.91 -3.41
C GLY A 123 11.37 -36.57 -3.73
N ARG A 124 10.05 -36.46 -3.55
CA ARG A 124 9.27 -35.27 -3.87
C ARG A 124 9.02 -34.42 -2.64
N ASP A 125 8.70 -35.06 -1.52
CA ASP A 125 8.33 -34.37 -0.28
C ASP A 125 8.71 -35.19 0.96
N LEU A 126 8.79 -34.52 2.10
CA LEU A 126 9.15 -35.12 3.37
C LEU A 126 8.32 -34.55 4.52
N ALA A 127 8.03 -35.38 5.51
CA ALA A 127 7.30 -35.01 6.73
C ALA A 127 7.94 -35.63 7.96
N TYR A 128 7.82 -34.98 9.11
CA TYR A 128 8.32 -35.51 10.38
C TYR A 128 7.16 -35.78 11.33
N HIS A 129 7.11 -36.99 11.89
CA HIS A 129 6.18 -37.36 12.94
C HIS A 129 6.90 -37.31 14.29
N SER A 130 6.58 -36.28 15.08
CA SER A 130 7.24 -35.99 16.34
C SER A 130 7.09 -37.11 17.39
N PRO A 131 5.93 -37.74 17.62
CA PRO A 131 5.79 -38.74 18.69
C PRO A 131 6.57 -40.04 18.50
N SER A 132 6.84 -40.46 17.26
CA SER A 132 7.62 -41.70 16.99
C SER A 132 9.03 -41.42 16.46
N CYS A 133 9.40 -40.15 16.31
CA CYS A 133 10.64 -39.71 15.68
C CYS A 133 10.88 -40.32 14.29
N ASP A 134 9.80 -40.51 13.51
CA ASP A 134 9.87 -41.05 12.15
C ASP A 134 9.83 -39.91 11.13
N VAL A 135 10.78 -39.90 10.20
CA VAL A 135 10.74 -39.09 8.98
C VAL A 135 10.11 -39.93 7.87
N LEU A 136 9.07 -39.39 7.27
CA LEU A 136 8.37 -39.95 6.12
C LEU A 136 8.88 -39.29 4.85
N VAL A 137 9.23 -40.09 3.85
CA VAL A 137 9.68 -39.59 2.55
C VAL A 137 8.78 -40.15 1.46
N GLY A 138 8.12 -39.24 0.75
CA GLY A 138 7.37 -39.54 -0.46
C GLY A 138 8.26 -39.34 -1.68
N GLY A 139 8.08 -40.18 -2.70
CA GLY A 139 8.82 -40.06 -3.95
C GLY A 139 8.04 -40.58 -5.13
N ALA A 140 8.72 -40.78 -6.26
CA ALA A 140 8.11 -41.32 -7.47
C ALA A 140 7.64 -42.78 -7.33
N SER A 141 8.01 -43.47 -6.25
CA SER A 141 7.54 -44.84 -5.96
C SER A 141 6.18 -44.85 -5.27
N SER A 142 5.47 -45.99 -5.40
CA SER A 142 4.26 -46.31 -4.63
C SER A 142 4.53 -46.45 -3.11
N GLU A 143 5.80 -46.63 -2.74
CA GLU A 143 6.22 -46.81 -1.36
C GLU A 143 6.57 -45.47 -0.69
N VAL A 144 6.05 -45.24 0.52
CA VAL A 144 6.51 -44.19 1.43
C VAL A 144 7.57 -44.75 2.34
N TYR A 145 8.78 -44.19 2.26
CA TYR A 145 9.88 -44.62 3.11
C TYR A 145 9.78 -43.99 4.48
N ARG A 146 10.10 -44.79 5.50
CA ARG A 146 10.11 -44.39 6.90
C ARG A 146 11.51 -44.52 7.45
N VAL A 147 12.06 -43.42 7.93
CA VAL A 147 13.37 -43.37 8.59
C VAL A 147 13.15 -43.00 10.03
N ASN A 148 13.43 -43.93 10.94
CA ASN A 148 13.39 -43.61 12.36
C ASN A 148 14.70 -42.89 12.73
N VAL A 149 14.60 -41.66 13.20
CA VAL A 149 15.75 -40.80 13.51
C VAL A 149 16.42 -41.23 14.82
N ASP A 150 15.64 -41.73 15.78
CA ASP A 150 16.14 -42.19 17.08
C ASP A 150 16.98 -43.48 16.93
N GLN A 151 16.46 -44.44 16.16
CA GLN A 151 17.12 -45.72 15.91
C GLN A 151 18.11 -45.68 14.74
N GLY A 152 18.04 -44.66 13.89
CA GLY A 152 18.87 -44.52 12.70
C GLY A 152 18.68 -45.64 11.67
N ARG A 153 17.46 -46.18 11.55
CA ARG A 153 17.17 -47.28 10.62
C ARG A 153 15.97 -46.98 9.74
N PHE A 154 15.99 -47.55 8.54
CA PHE A 154 14.79 -47.63 7.73
C PHE A 154 13.83 -48.66 8.33
N LEU A 155 12.59 -48.23 8.52
CA LEU A 155 11.48 -49.13 8.84
C LEU A 155 10.85 -49.67 7.55
N ASN A 156 9.91 -50.59 7.71
CA ASN A 156 9.14 -51.08 6.58
C ASN A 156 8.35 -49.93 5.96
N PRO A 157 8.43 -49.74 4.63
CA PRO A 157 7.73 -48.68 3.95
C PRO A 157 6.21 -48.91 3.97
N PHE A 158 5.43 -47.84 3.84
CA PHE A 158 4.00 -47.96 3.59
C PHE A 158 3.75 -48.13 2.09
N GLN A 159 2.97 -49.14 1.72
CA GLN A 159 2.58 -49.38 0.32
C GLN A 159 1.25 -48.71 0.03
N THR A 160 1.27 -47.66 -0.79
CA THR A 160 0.06 -46.97 -1.26
C THR A 160 -0.56 -47.74 -2.42
N GLN A 161 -1.84 -47.52 -2.74
CA GLN A 161 -2.47 -48.18 -3.89
C GLN A 161 -2.06 -47.57 -5.24
N SER A 162 -1.59 -46.33 -5.20
CA SER A 162 -1.17 -45.59 -6.39
C SER A 162 0.19 -46.05 -6.88
N SER A 163 0.27 -46.47 -8.14
CA SER A 163 1.51 -46.83 -8.80
C SER A 163 2.29 -45.61 -9.28
N SER A 164 1.63 -44.45 -9.44
CA SER A 164 2.23 -43.27 -10.10
C SER A 164 3.09 -42.40 -9.17
N GLY A 165 3.22 -42.73 -7.89
CA GLY A 165 4.07 -42.01 -6.94
C GLY A 165 3.33 -40.98 -6.08
N ILE A 166 4.07 -40.44 -5.10
CA ILE A 166 3.55 -39.63 -4.00
C ILE A 166 4.23 -38.26 -4.05
N ASN A 167 3.42 -37.23 -4.28
CA ASN A 167 3.86 -35.85 -4.43
C ASN A 167 4.05 -35.16 -3.10
N VAL A 168 3.13 -35.38 -2.16
CA VAL A 168 3.07 -34.63 -0.89
C VAL A 168 2.88 -35.58 0.27
N VAL A 169 3.58 -35.30 1.36
CA VAL A 169 3.41 -36.00 2.63
C VAL A 169 3.19 -34.96 3.72
N ARG A 170 2.10 -35.10 4.48
CA ARG A 170 1.86 -34.29 5.68
C ARG A 170 1.38 -35.12 6.84
N VAL A 171 1.67 -34.63 8.03
CA VAL A 171 1.21 -35.20 9.30
C VAL A 171 0.27 -34.19 9.93
N ASN A 172 -0.91 -34.66 10.36
CA ASN A 172 -1.84 -33.83 11.11
C ASN A 172 -1.29 -33.56 12.52
N PRO A 173 -1.13 -32.30 12.95
CA PRO A 173 -0.55 -31.97 14.25
C PRO A 173 -1.40 -32.47 15.43
N ALA A 174 -2.73 -32.53 15.30
CA ALA A 174 -3.63 -32.93 16.40
C ALA A 174 -3.75 -34.45 16.52
N HIS A 175 -4.19 -35.12 15.44
CA HIS A 175 -4.50 -36.55 15.46
C HIS A 175 -3.34 -37.44 15.01
N GLN A 176 -2.26 -36.86 14.50
CA GLN A 176 -1.09 -37.59 13.97
C GLN A 176 -1.40 -38.51 12.79
N LEU A 177 -2.50 -38.23 12.08
CA LEU A 177 -2.86 -38.89 10.83
C LEU A 177 -1.87 -38.51 9.73
N PHE A 178 -1.42 -39.50 8.96
CA PHE A 178 -0.60 -39.28 7.78
C PHE A 178 -1.50 -39.07 6.56
N GLY A 179 -1.24 -38.01 5.82
CA GLY A 179 -1.85 -37.75 4.52
C GLY A 179 -0.82 -37.86 3.42
N PHE A 180 -1.09 -38.72 2.43
CA PHE A 180 -0.28 -38.89 1.25
C PHE A 180 -1.05 -38.39 0.02
N GLY A 181 -0.53 -37.36 -0.64
CA GLY A 181 -1.06 -36.86 -1.90
C GLY A 181 -0.43 -37.63 -3.06
N THR A 182 -1.24 -38.38 -3.79
CA THR A 182 -0.77 -39.21 -4.92
C THR A 182 -0.83 -38.46 -6.25
N GLN A 183 -0.01 -38.90 -7.20
CA GLN A 183 -0.05 -38.39 -8.57
C GLN A 183 -1.34 -38.80 -9.32
N ASP A 184 -2.00 -39.89 -8.90
CA ASP A 184 -3.28 -40.35 -9.47
C ASP A 184 -4.47 -39.45 -9.07
N GLY A 185 -4.21 -38.40 -8.29
CA GLY A 185 -5.23 -37.45 -7.86
C GLY A 185 -6.03 -37.91 -6.65
N SER A 186 -5.56 -38.93 -5.91
CA SER A 186 -6.18 -39.39 -4.67
C SER A 186 -5.35 -39.02 -3.43
N VAL A 187 -6.01 -38.68 -2.32
CA VAL A 187 -5.35 -38.50 -1.02
C VAL A 187 -5.58 -39.76 -0.20
N GLU A 188 -4.52 -40.43 0.20
CA GLU A 188 -4.60 -41.56 1.13
C GLU A 188 -4.32 -41.13 2.57
N PHE A 189 -5.16 -41.60 3.49
CA PHE A 189 -5.00 -41.36 4.93
C PHE A 189 -4.56 -42.64 5.65
N TRP A 190 -3.50 -42.52 6.44
CA TRP A 190 -2.87 -43.62 7.16
C TRP A 190 -2.72 -43.26 8.64
N ASP A 191 -3.01 -44.20 9.53
CA ASP A 191 -2.76 -44.03 10.97
C ASP A 191 -1.44 -44.72 11.37
N PRO A 192 -0.51 -44.01 12.04
CA PRO A 192 0.74 -44.58 12.54
C PRO A 192 0.55 -45.80 13.44
N ARG A 193 -0.56 -45.86 14.21
CA ARG A 193 -0.81 -46.94 15.17
C ARG A 193 -1.28 -48.20 14.48
N ALA A 194 -2.28 -48.05 13.59
CA ALA A 194 -2.81 -49.16 12.81
C ALA A 194 -1.83 -49.65 11.73
N ARG A 195 -0.90 -48.78 11.28
CA ARG A 195 0.04 -49.05 10.18
C ARG A 195 -0.63 -49.54 8.91
N ASN A 196 -1.90 -49.18 8.74
CA ASN A 196 -2.73 -49.52 7.62
C ASN A 196 -3.44 -48.26 7.14
N ARG A 197 -3.85 -48.28 5.88
CA ARG A 197 -4.66 -47.23 5.30
C ARG A 197 -6.05 -47.24 5.93
N ILE A 198 -6.54 -46.06 6.32
CA ILE A 198 -7.89 -45.88 6.85
C ILE A 198 -8.86 -45.51 5.74
N GLY A 199 -8.46 -44.59 4.87
CA GLY A 199 -9.36 -44.03 3.86
C GLY A 199 -8.62 -43.49 2.64
N VAL A 200 -9.36 -43.39 1.55
CA VAL A 200 -8.95 -42.73 0.32
C VAL A 200 -9.97 -41.65 0.01
N LEU A 201 -9.48 -40.46 -0.29
CA LEU A 201 -10.27 -39.36 -0.75
C LEU A 201 -9.94 -39.11 -2.22
N GLU A 202 -10.92 -39.33 -3.09
CA GLU A 202 -10.83 -38.95 -4.51
C GLU A 202 -11.50 -37.57 -4.69
N PRO A 203 -10.72 -36.47 -4.76
CA PRO A 203 -11.27 -35.16 -5.05
C PRO A 203 -12.02 -35.14 -6.37
N THR A 204 -13.34 -34.94 -6.29
CA THR A 204 -14.20 -34.84 -7.47
C THR A 204 -14.37 -33.37 -7.85
N ILE A 205 -13.73 -32.92 -8.92
CA ILE A 205 -13.92 -31.58 -9.47
C ILE A 205 -15.00 -31.66 -10.55
N ALA A 206 -16.19 -31.11 -10.25
CA ALA A 206 -17.39 -31.23 -11.08
C ALA A 206 -17.26 -30.67 -12.53
N ASN A 207 -16.20 -29.91 -12.84
CA ASN A 207 -16.03 -29.23 -14.13
C ASN A 207 -14.74 -29.58 -14.90
N VAL A 208 -13.81 -30.34 -14.33
CA VAL A 208 -12.56 -30.75 -15.01
C VAL A 208 -12.58 -32.25 -15.35
N ILE A 209 -13.39 -33.02 -14.62
CA ILE A 209 -13.52 -34.47 -14.81
C ILE A 209 -14.73 -34.73 -15.73
N GLN A 210 -14.72 -34.21 -16.96
CA GLN A 210 -15.46 -34.88 -18.02
C GLN A 210 -14.51 -35.89 -18.66
N PRO A 211 -14.80 -37.19 -18.61
CA PRO A 211 -13.98 -38.19 -19.28
C PRO A 211 -14.22 -38.04 -20.79
N ILE A 212 -13.44 -37.18 -21.45
CA ILE A 212 -13.58 -36.98 -22.90
C ILE A 212 -13.14 -38.25 -23.66
N ASP A 213 -12.25 -39.09 -23.10
CA ASP A 213 -11.79 -40.32 -23.77
C ASP A 213 -11.25 -41.41 -22.81
N GLY A 214 -12.00 -41.79 -21.76
CA GLY A 214 -11.67 -42.95 -20.89
C GLY A 214 -10.31 -42.89 -20.15
N THR A 215 -9.52 -41.86 -20.39
CA THR A 215 -8.21 -41.57 -19.84
C THR A 215 -8.45 -40.42 -18.88
N ARG A 216 -8.44 -40.71 -17.58
CA ARG A 216 -8.49 -39.65 -16.56
C ARG A 216 -7.36 -38.67 -16.89
N SER A 217 -7.68 -37.45 -17.33
CA SER A 217 -6.71 -36.36 -17.31
C SER A 217 -6.36 -36.19 -15.83
N GLY A 218 -5.22 -36.76 -15.44
CA GLY A 218 -4.87 -37.00 -14.05
C GLY A 218 -4.56 -35.68 -13.37
N VAL A 219 -5.56 -35.10 -12.70
CA VAL A 219 -5.34 -33.99 -11.79
C VAL A 219 -4.56 -34.54 -10.61
N GLU A 220 -3.25 -34.31 -10.57
CA GLU A 220 -2.41 -34.72 -9.45
C GLU A 220 -2.60 -33.79 -8.24
N ILE A 221 -2.34 -34.32 -7.04
CA ILE A 221 -2.33 -33.51 -5.82
C ILE A 221 -0.92 -32.96 -5.65
N SER A 222 -0.79 -31.63 -5.66
CA SER A 222 0.49 -30.92 -5.58
C SER A 222 0.75 -30.33 -4.20
N ALA A 223 -0.31 -30.05 -3.43
CA ALA A 223 -0.21 -29.54 -2.06
C ALA A 223 -1.25 -30.22 -1.15
N LEU A 224 -0.88 -30.44 0.10
CA LEU A 224 -1.75 -30.93 1.16
C LEU A 224 -1.36 -30.18 2.43
N GLU A 225 -2.33 -29.74 3.23
CA GLU A 225 -2.08 -29.16 4.54
C GLU A 225 -3.24 -29.45 5.50
N PHE A 226 -2.93 -29.89 6.71
CA PHE A 226 -3.91 -30.07 7.78
C PHE A 226 -4.02 -28.80 8.61
N ARG A 227 -5.23 -28.51 9.09
CA ARG A 227 -5.49 -27.46 10.05
C ARG A 227 -5.14 -27.93 11.45
N ASP A 228 -4.73 -27.01 12.32
CA ASP A 228 -4.34 -27.32 13.71
C ASP A 228 -5.50 -27.89 14.56
N ASP A 229 -6.75 -27.56 14.21
CA ASP A 229 -7.95 -28.13 14.84
C ASP A 229 -8.11 -29.65 14.59
N GLY A 230 -7.35 -30.20 13.64
CA GLY A 230 -7.31 -31.62 13.34
C GLY A 230 -8.39 -32.12 12.38
N LEU A 231 -9.40 -31.32 12.04
CA LEU A 231 -10.52 -31.71 11.18
C LEU A 231 -10.43 -31.19 9.74
N GLY A 232 -9.93 -29.97 9.56
CA GLY A 232 -9.79 -29.34 8.25
C GLY A 232 -8.60 -29.89 7.48
N ALA A 233 -8.81 -30.29 6.24
CA ALA A 233 -7.77 -30.68 5.30
C ALA A 233 -7.91 -29.84 4.02
N ALA A 234 -6.83 -29.19 3.61
CA ALA A 234 -6.76 -28.44 2.36
C ALA A 234 -5.96 -29.26 1.34
N VAL A 235 -6.55 -29.49 0.18
CA VAL A 235 -5.96 -30.24 -0.93
C VAL A 235 -5.80 -29.30 -2.11
N GLY A 236 -4.59 -29.17 -2.62
CA GLY A 236 -4.26 -28.39 -3.80
C GLY A 236 -3.94 -29.30 -4.96
N THR A 237 -4.51 -29.01 -6.12
CA THR A 237 -4.29 -29.78 -7.34
C THR A 237 -3.31 -29.09 -8.29
N SER A 238 -2.75 -29.87 -9.22
CA SER A 238 -1.92 -29.33 -10.31
C SER A 238 -2.67 -28.41 -11.27
N SER A 239 -3.98 -28.53 -11.33
CA SER A 239 -4.85 -27.68 -12.18
C SER A 239 -5.14 -26.31 -11.57
N GLY A 240 -4.58 -25.97 -10.40
CA GLY A 240 -4.82 -24.69 -9.73
C GLY A 240 -6.10 -24.63 -8.90
N HIS A 241 -6.68 -25.79 -8.53
CA HIS A 241 -7.87 -25.84 -7.67
C HIS A 241 -7.50 -26.19 -6.23
N VAL A 242 -7.99 -25.38 -5.30
CA VAL A 242 -7.90 -25.63 -3.86
C VAL A 242 -9.24 -26.18 -3.39
N LEU A 243 -9.19 -27.32 -2.71
CA LEU A 243 -10.35 -28.04 -2.19
C LEU A 243 -10.22 -28.11 -0.67
N LEU A 244 -11.24 -27.63 0.04
CA LEU A 244 -11.31 -27.76 1.50
C LEU A 244 -12.24 -28.89 1.89
N TYR A 245 -11.70 -29.78 2.71
CA TYR A 245 -12.37 -30.96 3.22
C TYR A 245 -12.45 -30.91 4.74
N ASP A 246 -13.56 -31.41 5.26
CA ASP A 246 -13.65 -31.90 6.63
C ASP A 246 -13.33 -33.39 6.55
N LEU A 247 -12.40 -33.88 7.37
CA LEU A 247 -12.03 -35.31 7.39
C LEU A 247 -13.23 -36.25 7.64
N ARG A 248 -14.35 -35.73 8.16
CA ARG A 248 -15.59 -36.48 8.36
C ARG A 248 -16.43 -36.61 7.09
N GLN A 249 -16.20 -35.76 6.09
CA GLN A 249 -16.99 -35.67 4.87
C GLN A 249 -16.16 -36.03 3.64
N THR A 250 -16.75 -36.79 2.73
CA THR A 250 -16.11 -37.15 1.45
C THR A 250 -16.22 -36.07 0.39
N ARG A 251 -17.15 -35.11 0.57
CA ARG A 251 -17.35 -33.99 -0.36
C ARG A 251 -16.63 -32.76 0.17
N PRO A 252 -15.96 -31.98 -0.70
CA PRO A 252 -15.39 -30.71 -0.29
C PRO A 252 -16.51 -29.74 0.07
N TRP A 253 -16.34 -28.98 1.15
CA TRP A 253 -17.29 -27.91 1.47
C TRP A 253 -17.03 -26.67 0.62
N GLN A 254 -15.78 -26.46 0.19
CA GLN A 254 -15.39 -25.33 -0.65
C GLN A 254 -14.39 -25.75 -1.71
N ILE A 255 -14.66 -25.30 -2.94
CA ILE A 255 -13.79 -25.45 -4.09
C ILE A 255 -13.46 -24.04 -4.57
N LYS A 256 -12.17 -23.74 -4.68
CA LYS A 256 -11.70 -22.45 -5.19
C LYS A 256 -10.70 -22.66 -6.30
N ASP A 257 -10.92 -21.96 -7.40
CA ASP A 257 -9.99 -21.91 -8.51
C ASP A 257 -9.08 -20.68 -8.40
N GLN A 258 -7.80 -20.83 -8.76
CA GLN A 258 -6.82 -19.75 -8.87
C GLN A 258 -6.74 -19.11 -10.26
N GLN A 259 -7.51 -19.62 -11.23
CA GLN A 259 -7.66 -19.11 -12.59
C GLN A 259 -6.45 -19.29 -13.52
N TYR A 260 -5.22 -19.33 -13.00
CA TYR A 260 -4.03 -19.48 -13.85
C TYR A 260 -3.81 -20.90 -14.38
N GLY A 261 -4.47 -21.90 -13.80
CA GLY A 261 -4.29 -23.31 -14.20
C GLY A 261 -2.89 -23.86 -13.93
N LEU A 262 -2.15 -23.23 -13.01
CA LEU A 262 -0.82 -23.66 -12.59
C LEU A 262 -0.92 -24.48 -11.29
N PRO A 263 0.05 -25.37 -11.02
CA PRO A 263 0.01 -26.20 -9.82
C PRO A 263 0.15 -25.36 -8.55
N ILE A 264 -0.70 -25.68 -7.57
CA ILE A 264 -0.61 -25.08 -6.24
C ILE A 264 0.63 -25.64 -5.56
N LYS A 265 1.61 -24.78 -5.26
CA LYS A 265 2.86 -25.19 -4.61
C LYS A 265 2.72 -25.24 -3.10
N THR A 266 2.03 -24.27 -2.50
CA THR A 266 1.87 -24.22 -1.04
C THR A 266 0.46 -23.83 -0.60
N LEU A 267 0.04 -24.46 0.48
CA LEU A 267 -1.19 -24.16 1.21
C LEU A 267 -0.83 -23.97 2.68
N LYS A 268 -1.36 -22.92 3.29
CA LYS A 268 -1.20 -22.66 4.74
C LYS A 268 -2.50 -22.17 5.33
N TRP A 269 -2.88 -22.77 6.46
CA TRP A 269 -4.04 -22.35 7.23
C TRP A 269 -3.69 -21.12 8.06
N LEU A 270 -4.42 -20.02 7.84
CA LEU A 270 -4.45 -18.82 8.70
C LEU A 270 -5.92 -18.41 8.85
N GLU A 271 -6.21 -17.31 9.57
CA GLU A 271 -7.58 -16.79 9.72
C GLU A 271 -8.24 -16.32 8.39
N PRO A 272 -7.50 -16.17 7.29
CA PRO A 272 -7.91 -16.62 5.96
C PRO A 272 -6.92 -17.67 5.39
N ILE A 273 -7.35 -18.64 4.60
CA ILE A 273 -6.43 -19.63 4.04
C ILE A 273 -5.53 -19.00 2.96
N LEU A 274 -4.23 -19.32 3.03
CA LEU A 274 -3.24 -18.96 2.02
C LEU A 274 -3.13 -20.07 0.99
N SER A 275 -3.12 -19.66 -0.27
CA SER A 275 -2.93 -20.53 -1.41
C SER A 275 -2.01 -19.86 -2.41
N ALA A 276 -0.92 -20.55 -2.76
CA ALA A 276 0.08 -20.04 -3.67
C ALA A 276 0.30 -20.97 -4.85
N ASP A 277 0.18 -20.40 -6.04
CA ASP A 277 0.62 -21.00 -7.30
C ASP A 277 2.05 -20.55 -7.60
N SER A 278 2.58 -20.90 -8.77
CA SER A 278 3.88 -20.38 -9.22
C SER A 278 3.90 -18.86 -9.39
N LYS A 279 2.77 -18.19 -9.62
CA LYS A 279 2.74 -16.75 -9.96
C LYS A 279 2.04 -15.85 -8.97
N ILE A 280 1.04 -16.36 -8.25
CA ILE A 280 0.17 -15.55 -7.40
C ILE A 280 0.00 -16.22 -6.04
N ILE A 281 -0.07 -15.39 -5.00
CA ILE A 281 -0.48 -15.79 -3.67
C ILE A 281 -1.85 -15.17 -3.42
N LYS A 282 -2.87 -16.00 -3.17
CA LYS A 282 -4.19 -15.52 -2.75
C LYS A 282 -4.49 -15.94 -1.33
N LEU A 283 -4.93 -14.97 -0.54
CA LEU A 283 -5.53 -15.16 0.76
C LEU A 283 -7.04 -15.09 0.62
N TRP A 284 -7.77 -15.99 1.25
CA TRP A 284 -9.22 -15.99 1.17
C TRP A 284 -9.91 -16.61 2.37
N SER A 285 -11.12 -16.15 2.66
CA SER A 285 -11.88 -16.61 3.83
C SER A 285 -12.40 -18.02 3.61
N VAL A 286 -12.19 -18.89 4.60
CA VAL A 286 -12.55 -20.32 4.63
C VAL A 286 -14.06 -20.58 4.58
N GLU A 287 -14.87 -19.63 5.07
CA GLU A 287 -16.33 -19.77 5.11
C GLU A 287 -16.97 -19.21 3.83
N SER A 288 -16.52 -18.03 3.40
CA SER A 288 -17.16 -17.30 2.30
C SER A 288 -16.55 -17.58 0.93
N GLY A 289 -15.31 -18.07 0.87
CA GLY A 289 -14.56 -18.26 -0.37
C GLY A 289 -14.09 -16.97 -1.04
N LYS A 290 -14.51 -15.81 -0.53
CA LYS A 290 -14.17 -14.51 -1.09
C LYS A 290 -12.66 -14.26 -0.97
N PRO A 291 -12.00 -13.81 -2.04
CA PRO A 291 -10.60 -13.41 -1.97
C PRO A 291 -10.45 -12.22 -1.01
N PHE A 292 -9.59 -12.37 -0.02
CA PHE A 292 -9.23 -11.32 0.92
C PHE A 292 -8.21 -10.39 0.28
N THR A 293 -7.05 -10.93 -0.13
CA THR A 293 -6.02 -10.18 -0.86
C THR A 293 -5.31 -11.08 -1.86
N SER A 294 -4.73 -10.48 -2.90
CA SER A 294 -3.90 -11.12 -3.91
C SER A 294 -2.54 -10.43 -3.99
N ILE A 295 -1.48 -11.22 -3.90
CA ILE A 295 -0.09 -10.78 -3.98
C ILE A 295 0.52 -11.37 -5.25
N GLU A 296 0.98 -10.49 -6.14
CA GLU A 296 1.61 -10.85 -7.41
C GLU A 296 3.11 -10.51 -7.34
N PRO A 297 3.96 -11.47 -6.97
CA PRO A 297 5.40 -11.29 -7.07
C PRO A 297 5.85 -11.19 -8.53
N PRO A 298 6.91 -10.41 -8.82
CA PRO A 298 7.45 -10.28 -10.18
C PRO A 298 8.15 -11.55 -10.69
N ASN A 299 8.64 -12.39 -9.78
CA ASN A 299 9.35 -13.64 -10.10
C ASN A 299 8.49 -14.83 -9.69
N ASP A 300 8.71 -15.97 -10.35
CA ASP A 300 8.00 -17.20 -10.03
C ASP A 300 8.35 -17.70 -8.61
N ILE A 301 7.32 -18.14 -7.90
CA ILE A 301 7.33 -18.60 -6.51
C ILE A 301 7.65 -20.08 -6.47
N ASN A 302 8.52 -20.50 -5.56
CA ASN A 302 8.79 -21.91 -5.25
C ASN A 302 8.14 -22.36 -3.94
N ASP A 303 8.17 -21.51 -2.92
CA ASP A 303 7.68 -21.82 -1.59
C ASP A 303 7.22 -20.55 -0.87
N VAL A 304 6.24 -20.69 0.03
CA VAL A 304 5.74 -19.59 0.86
C VAL A 304 5.71 -20.06 2.30
N CYS A 305 6.36 -19.28 3.16
CA CYS A 305 6.40 -19.52 4.60
C CYS A 305 5.82 -18.30 5.32
N VAL A 306 4.90 -18.56 6.24
CA VAL A 306 4.27 -17.52 7.05
C VAL A 306 4.90 -17.56 8.42
N VAL A 307 5.26 -16.38 8.94
CA VAL A 307 5.76 -16.28 10.31
C VAL A 307 4.57 -16.47 11.27
N PRO A 308 4.63 -17.42 12.21
CA PRO A 308 3.52 -17.70 13.12
C PRO A 308 3.03 -16.45 13.85
N ASN A 309 1.70 -16.34 14.04
CA ASN A 309 1.04 -15.24 14.76
C ASN A 309 1.36 -13.82 14.24
N SER A 310 1.71 -13.67 12.97
CA SER A 310 2.01 -12.36 12.39
C SER A 310 1.51 -12.21 10.95
N GLY A 311 1.42 -10.97 10.48
CA GLY A 311 1.09 -10.63 9.09
C GLY A 311 2.28 -10.74 8.12
N LEU A 312 3.43 -11.27 8.55
CA LEU A 312 4.66 -11.33 7.75
C LEU A 312 4.81 -12.67 7.04
N MET A 313 5.10 -12.62 5.74
CA MET A 313 5.27 -13.78 4.88
C MET A 313 6.58 -13.70 4.11
N PHE A 314 7.30 -14.81 4.05
CA PHE A 314 8.48 -14.99 3.22
C PHE A 314 8.17 -15.86 2.02
N VAL A 315 8.66 -15.44 0.87
CA VAL A 315 8.42 -16.08 -0.43
C VAL A 315 9.76 -16.43 -1.02
N ALA A 316 10.03 -17.73 -1.11
CA ALA A 316 11.14 -18.24 -1.90
C ALA A 316 10.73 -18.20 -3.38
N ASN A 317 11.54 -17.53 -4.19
CA ASN A 317 11.31 -17.32 -5.61
C ASN A 317 12.56 -17.65 -6.43
N GLU A 318 12.42 -17.61 -7.75
CA GLU A 318 13.52 -17.76 -8.72
C GLU A 318 14.44 -16.53 -8.80
N GLY A 319 14.21 -15.50 -7.99
CA GLY A 319 15.04 -14.32 -7.93
C GLY A 319 16.19 -14.44 -6.93
N MET A 320 17.10 -13.47 -7.02
CA MET A 320 18.22 -13.37 -6.07
C MET A 320 17.76 -13.04 -4.63
N GLU A 321 16.64 -12.34 -4.47
CA GLU A 321 16.13 -11.95 -3.15
C GLU A 321 14.91 -12.76 -2.77
N ILE A 322 14.92 -13.26 -1.54
CA ILE A 322 13.71 -13.81 -0.91
C ILE A 322 12.79 -12.62 -0.62
N GLN A 323 11.59 -12.68 -1.15
CA GLN A 323 10.63 -11.60 -0.99
C GLN A 323 9.94 -11.70 0.37
N SER A 324 9.73 -10.56 1.00
CA SER A 324 8.94 -10.46 2.23
C SER A 324 7.76 -9.53 2.03
N TYR A 325 6.59 -10.04 2.34
CA TYR A 325 5.32 -9.32 2.25
C TYR A 325 4.75 -9.17 3.65
N PHE A 326 4.31 -7.95 3.98
CA PHE A 326 3.66 -7.65 5.24
C PHE A 326 2.23 -7.17 4.99
N VAL A 327 1.27 -7.80 5.66
CA VAL A 327 -0.15 -7.49 5.59
C VAL A 327 -0.66 -7.12 6.99
N PRO A 328 -0.77 -5.82 7.32
CA PRO A 328 -1.15 -5.39 8.68
C PRO A 328 -2.54 -5.87 9.11
N GLN A 329 -3.47 -6.02 8.16
CA GLN A 329 -4.84 -6.48 8.44
C GLN A 329 -4.93 -7.97 8.77
N LEU A 330 -3.90 -8.77 8.43
CA LEU A 330 -3.85 -10.20 8.74
C LEU A 330 -3.37 -10.45 10.17
N GLY A 331 -2.51 -9.56 10.68
CA GLY A 331 -1.98 -9.64 12.03
C GLY A 331 -0.85 -8.63 12.26
N PRO A 332 -0.46 -8.42 13.53
CA PRO A 332 0.63 -7.52 13.88
C PRO A 332 1.98 -8.00 13.31
N ALA A 333 2.97 -7.10 13.31
CA ALA A 333 4.34 -7.48 13.02
C ALA A 333 4.92 -8.34 14.16
N PRO A 334 5.85 -9.27 13.86
CA PRO A 334 6.50 -10.04 14.91
C PRO A 334 7.35 -9.12 15.80
N ARG A 335 7.62 -9.55 17.05
CA ARG A 335 8.30 -8.73 18.07
C ARG A 335 9.63 -8.13 17.62
N TRP A 336 10.40 -8.87 16.83
CA TRP A 336 11.70 -8.42 16.31
C TRP A 336 11.58 -7.39 15.17
N ALA A 337 10.41 -7.29 14.52
CA ALA A 337 10.13 -6.39 13.41
C ALA A 337 9.08 -5.33 13.76
N HIS A 338 8.98 -4.89 15.02
CA HIS A 338 8.00 -3.88 15.45
C HIS A 338 8.14 -2.56 14.67
N PHE A 339 9.34 -2.22 14.18
CA PHE A 339 9.55 -1.03 13.36
C PHE A 339 8.72 -1.02 12.06
N LEU A 340 8.31 -2.18 11.55
CA LEU A 340 7.45 -2.27 10.36
C LEU A 340 6.07 -1.68 10.61
N GLU A 341 5.52 -1.83 11.83
CA GLU A 341 4.22 -1.24 12.18
C GLU A 341 4.29 0.27 12.14
N ASN A 342 5.28 0.86 12.83
CA ASN A 342 5.50 2.31 12.84
C ASN A 342 5.70 2.84 11.42
N LEU A 343 6.47 2.14 10.58
CA LEU A 343 6.68 2.54 9.20
C LEU A 343 5.39 2.45 8.39
N THR A 344 4.59 1.40 8.57
CA THR A 344 3.31 1.29 7.87
C THR A 344 2.32 2.35 8.34
N GLU A 345 2.30 2.68 9.63
CA GLU A 345 1.43 3.71 10.22
C GLU A 345 1.83 5.11 9.71
N GLU A 346 3.13 5.44 9.68
CA GLU A 346 3.63 6.67 9.05
C GLU A 346 3.22 6.75 7.57
N MET A 347 3.21 5.61 6.86
CA MET A 347 2.76 5.52 5.47
C MET A 347 1.24 5.57 5.32
N GLU A 348 0.46 5.21 6.34
CA GLU A 348 -0.98 5.38 6.34
C GLU A 348 -1.37 6.84 6.60
N GLU A 349 -0.63 7.51 7.49
CA GLU A 349 -0.77 8.96 7.75
C GLU A 349 -0.32 9.81 6.56
N THR A 350 0.70 9.36 5.83
CA THR A 350 1.18 9.99 4.60
C THR A 350 0.76 9.17 3.37
N PRO A 351 -0.50 9.29 2.88
CA PRO A 351 -0.90 8.63 1.66
C PRO A 351 0.08 9.04 0.54
N GLN A 352 0.49 8.05 -0.28
CA GLN A 352 1.44 8.27 -1.36
C GLN A 352 1.03 9.50 -2.16
N LYS A 353 1.84 10.56 -2.06
CA LYS A 353 1.67 11.76 -2.87
C LYS A 353 1.64 11.32 -4.32
N THR A 354 0.52 11.53 -5.00
CA THR A 354 0.49 11.30 -6.43
C THR A 354 1.51 12.24 -7.06
N VAL A 355 2.18 11.82 -8.13
CA VAL A 355 3.31 12.54 -8.77
C VAL A 355 2.98 13.99 -9.15
N TYR A 356 1.70 14.37 -9.10
CA TYR A 356 1.18 15.69 -9.41
C TYR A 356 0.70 16.50 -8.20
N ASP A 357 0.69 15.96 -6.97
CA ASP A 357 0.22 16.69 -5.79
C ASP A 357 1.12 17.89 -5.45
N ASP A 358 2.42 17.75 -5.72
CA ASP A 358 3.40 18.83 -5.52
C ASP A 358 3.49 19.79 -6.73
N TYR A 359 2.66 19.62 -7.77
CA TYR A 359 2.65 20.47 -8.96
C TYR A 359 1.35 21.27 -9.11
N LYS A 360 1.49 22.57 -9.32
CA LYS A 360 0.38 23.44 -9.70
C LYS A 360 0.34 23.62 -11.21
N PHE A 361 -0.84 23.41 -11.80
CA PHE A 361 -1.10 23.77 -13.19
C PHE A 361 -1.22 25.30 -13.31
N VAL A 362 -0.44 25.89 -14.22
CA VAL A 362 -0.36 27.33 -14.47
C VAL A 362 -0.57 27.58 -15.96
N VAL A 363 -1.49 28.49 -16.29
CA VAL A 363 -1.74 28.90 -17.68
C VAL A 363 -0.65 29.87 -18.14
N ARG A 364 -0.34 29.94 -19.45
CA ARG A 364 0.66 30.88 -20.01
C ARG A 364 0.54 32.32 -19.47
N LYS A 365 -0.68 32.85 -19.39
CA LYS A 365 -0.94 34.20 -18.86
C LYS A 365 -0.51 34.36 -17.39
N GLU A 366 -0.72 33.34 -16.57
CA GLU A 366 -0.31 33.35 -15.16
C GLU A 366 1.20 33.16 -15.01
N LEU A 367 1.82 32.37 -15.88
CA LEU A 367 3.27 32.19 -15.92
C LEU A 367 3.99 33.50 -16.27
N ASP A 368 3.42 34.26 -17.22
CA ASP A 368 3.91 35.59 -17.60
C ASP A 368 3.74 36.60 -16.44
N ALA A 369 2.60 36.57 -15.74
CA ALA A 369 2.36 37.42 -14.57
C ALA A 369 3.31 37.12 -13.40
N LEU A 370 3.76 35.87 -13.27
CA LEU A 370 4.75 35.44 -12.28
C LEU A 370 6.20 35.68 -12.72
N GLY A 371 6.43 36.15 -13.95
CA GLY A 371 7.77 36.40 -14.49
C GLY A 371 8.57 35.12 -14.83
N LEU A 372 7.91 33.96 -14.91
CA LEU A 372 8.55 32.65 -15.13
C LEU A 372 8.61 32.24 -16.61
N SER A 373 8.30 33.16 -17.54
CA SER A 373 8.28 32.90 -18.98
C SER A 373 9.65 32.49 -19.56
N HIS A 374 10.74 32.92 -18.93
CA HIS A 374 12.11 32.55 -19.29
C HIS A 374 12.46 31.07 -19.04
N LEU A 375 11.67 30.37 -18.22
CA LEU A 375 11.89 28.95 -17.90
C LEU A 375 11.20 28.00 -18.89
N VAL A 376 10.48 28.53 -19.89
CA VAL A 376 9.81 27.73 -20.91
C VAL A 376 10.86 26.97 -21.74
N GLY A 377 10.78 25.65 -21.74
CA GLY A 377 11.74 24.76 -22.41
C GLY A 377 12.80 24.15 -21.49
N THR A 378 12.89 24.59 -20.24
CA THR A 378 13.71 23.92 -19.21
C THR A 378 12.93 22.77 -18.55
N PRO A 379 13.60 21.74 -17.99
CA PRO A 379 12.94 20.62 -17.32
C PRO A 379 12.16 20.99 -16.05
N VAL A 380 12.26 22.26 -15.60
CA VAL A 380 11.57 22.79 -14.42
C VAL A 380 10.08 22.99 -14.67
N LEU A 381 9.69 23.36 -15.91
CA LEU A 381 8.30 23.51 -16.32
C LEU A 381 7.90 22.32 -17.19
N LYS A 382 6.95 21.51 -16.72
CA LYS A 382 6.43 20.38 -17.53
C LYS A 382 5.28 20.89 -18.40
N PRO A 383 5.40 20.90 -19.74
CA PRO A 383 4.31 21.33 -20.60
C PRO A 383 3.16 20.31 -20.53
N TYR A 384 1.93 20.80 -20.37
CA TYR A 384 0.73 19.97 -20.40
C TYR A 384 -0.42 20.70 -21.07
N MET A 385 -0.93 20.14 -22.17
CA MET A 385 -2.02 20.69 -22.99
C MET A 385 -1.77 22.15 -23.40
N HIS A 386 -2.31 23.11 -22.64
CA HIS A 386 -2.26 24.56 -22.91
C HIS A 386 -1.61 25.37 -21.76
N GLY A 387 -0.96 24.70 -20.82
CA GLY A 387 -0.27 25.31 -19.68
C GLY A 387 0.99 24.55 -19.30
N PHE A 388 1.46 24.83 -18.09
CA PHE A 388 2.65 24.22 -17.52
C PHE A 388 2.37 23.75 -16.11
N PHE A 389 2.87 22.58 -15.74
CA PHE A 389 2.98 22.16 -14.35
C PHE A 389 4.25 22.76 -13.77
N VAL A 390 4.08 23.52 -12.68
CA VAL A 390 5.14 24.18 -11.91
C VAL A 390 5.16 23.55 -10.52
N ASP A 391 6.34 23.25 -9.98
CA ASP A 391 6.47 22.81 -8.59
C ASP A 391 5.85 23.86 -7.64
N LEU A 392 5.00 23.42 -6.71
CA LEU A 392 4.26 24.25 -5.77
C LEU A 392 5.20 25.21 -5.01
N ARG A 393 6.38 24.74 -4.63
CA ARG A 393 7.37 25.56 -3.90
C ARG A 393 7.90 26.71 -4.75
N LEU A 394 8.13 26.46 -6.04
CA LEU A 394 8.57 27.47 -6.98
C LEU A 394 7.45 28.47 -7.25
N TYR A 395 6.22 27.97 -7.42
CA TYR A 395 5.03 28.80 -7.62
C TYR A 395 4.77 29.74 -6.44
N GLU A 396 4.84 29.25 -5.19
CA GLU A 396 4.64 30.06 -3.98
C GLU A 396 5.71 31.15 -3.83
N ARG A 397 6.98 30.81 -4.07
CA ARG A 397 8.08 31.78 -4.06
C ARG A 397 7.90 32.84 -5.13
N ALA A 398 7.57 32.43 -6.36
CA ALA A 398 7.31 33.35 -7.46
C ALA A 398 6.11 34.25 -7.17
N LYS A 399 5.03 33.70 -6.58
CA LYS A 399 3.84 34.46 -6.20
C LYS A 399 4.13 35.47 -5.09
N ALA A 400 4.96 35.13 -4.10
CA ALA A 400 5.38 36.02 -3.04
C ALA A 400 6.25 37.18 -3.57
N ILE A 401 7.11 36.90 -4.56
CA ILE A 401 7.95 37.92 -5.20
C ILE A 401 7.13 38.81 -6.14
N ALA A 402 6.20 38.24 -6.90
CA ALA A 402 5.37 38.96 -7.86
C ALA A 402 4.35 39.88 -7.17
N ASN A 403 3.86 39.51 -5.97
CA ASN A 403 2.89 40.31 -5.21
C ASN A 403 3.39 40.71 -3.81
N PRO A 404 4.39 41.61 -3.67
CA PRO A 404 4.88 42.07 -2.37
C PRO A 404 3.82 42.84 -1.54
N PHE A 405 2.83 43.44 -2.21
CA PHE A 405 1.83 44.33 -1.58
C PHE A 405 0.52 43.64 -1.22
N ALA A 406 0.35 42.34 -1.54
CA ALA A 406 -0.93 41.64 -1.34
C ALA A 406 -1.42 41.67 0.12
N TYR A 407 -0.50 41.64 1.10
CA TYR A 407 -0.83 41.73 2.51
C TYR A 407 -1.28 43.14 2.93
N GLU A 408 -0.66 44.18 2.37
CA GLU A 408 -1.03 45.57 2.65
C GLU A 408 -2.35 45.95 1.99
N GLU A 409 -2.60 45.51 0.76
CA GLU A 409 -3.87 45.69 0.06
C GLU A 409 -5.02 44.94 0.74
N TYR A 410 -4.77 43.69 1.18
CA TYR A 410 -5.74 42.92 1.97
C TYR A 410 -6.11 43.65 3.27
N ARG A 411 -5.12 44.17 3.98
CA ARG A 411 -5.33 44.95 5.21
C ARG A 411 -6.09 46.24 4.95
N LEU A 412 -5.74 47.00 3.90
CA LEU A 412 -6.44 48.23 3.53
C LEU A 412 -7.90 47.98 3.17
N ARG A 413 -8.17 46.90 2.43
CA ARG A 413 -9.52 46.49 2.05
C ARG A 413 -10.36 46.09 3.26
N ARG A 414 -9.80 45.31 4.20
CA ARG A 414 -10.45 44.98 5.48
C ARG A 414 -10.72 46.21 6.34
N VAL A 415 -9.82 47.19 6.35
CA VAL A 415 -10.02 48.46 7.06
C VAL A 415 -11.14 49.26 6.40
N GLN A 416 -11.19 49.34 5.07
CA GLN A 416 -12.26 50.04 4.34
C GLN A 416 -13.63 49.41 4.56
N GLU A 417 -13.71 48.07 4.58
CA GLU A 417 -14.92 47.31 4.85
C GLU A 417 -15.47 47.63 6.25
N LYS A 418 -14.62 47.56 7.28
CA LYS A 418 -14.97 47.95 8.66
C LYS A 418 -15.37 49.43 8.77
N LEU A 419 -14.71 50.31 8.00
CA LEU A 419 -15.03 51.73 7.99
C LEU A 419 -16.38 52.01 7.31
N ALA A 420 -16.74 51.24 6.28
CA ALA A 420 -18.03 51.34 5.59
C ALA A 420 -19.18 50.87 6.49
N GLU A 421 -18.97 49.79 7.23
CA GLU A 421 -19.91 49.25 8.23
C GLU A 421 -20.11 50.22 9.42
N ALA A 422 -19.03 50.87 9.87
CA ALA A 422 -19.11 51.94 10.86
C ALA A 422 -19.79 53.22 10.31
N ARG A 423 -19.78 53.45 8.99
CA ARG A 423 -20.48 54.59 8.36
C ARG A 423 -21.95 54.31 8.11
N SER A 424 -22.33 53.08 7.77
CA SER A 424 -23.74 52.70 7.55
C SER A 424 -24.57 52.80 8.84
N SER A 425 -23.96 52.54 10.00
CA SER A 425 -24.60 52.69 11.32
C SER A 425 -24.79 54.14 11.79
N ARG A 426 -24.02 55.11 11.26
CA ARG A 426 -24.01 56.50 11.76
C ARG A 426 -25.02 57.45 11.10
N ILE A 427 -25.64 57.08 9.97
CA ILE A 427 -26.51 57.99 9.21
C ILE A 427 -27.88 57.35 8.92
N ARG A 428 -28.72 57.16 9.94
CA ARG A 428 -30.18 57.03 9.78
C ARG A 428 -30.92 57.77 10.91
N ALA A 429 -30.90 59.10 10.88
CA ALA A 429 -31.89 59.90 11.60
C ALA A 429 -33.16 60.00 10.73
N THR A 430 -34.04 59.00 10.83
CA THR A 430 -35.32 58.99 10.12
C THR A 430 -36.30 59.97 10.79
N THR A 431 -36.51 61.16 10.21
CA THR A 431 -37.61 62.04 10.63
C THR A 431 -38.94 61.37 10.30
N LYS A 432 -39.70 60.95 11.33
CA LYS A 432 -41.01 60.29 11.19
C LYS A 432 -41.97 61.15 10.35
N LEU A 433 -42.57 60.55 9.33
CA LEU A 433 -43.67 61.12 8.55
C LEU A 433 -45.00 60.69 9.20
N PRO A 434 -46.06 61.53 9.18
CA PRO A 434 -47.37 61.17 9.71
C PRO A 434 -48.03 60.04 8.89
N LYS A 435 -48.96 59.31 9.53
CA LYS A 435 -49.58 58.08 9.01
C LYS A 435 -50.70 58.36 8.00
N VAL A 436 -51.46 59.45 8.17
CA VAL A 436 -52.54 59.88 7.25
C VAL A 436 -52.01 60.98 6.33
N ASN A 437 -52.38 60.95 5.03
CA ASN A 437 -51.92 61.90 4.01
C ASN A 437 -50.37 61.96 3.84
N ARG A 438 -49.70 60.78 3.86
CA ARG A 438 -48.23 60.63 3.72
C ARG A 438 -47.68 61.27 2.44
N ALA A 439 -48.39 61.15 1.32
CA ALA A 439 -48.01 61.75 0.03
C ALA A 439 -48.06 63.29 0.07
N LEU A 440 -49.05 63.86 0.76
CA LEU A 440 -49.20 65.30 0.93
C LEU A 440 -48.12 65.88 1.85
N ALA A 441 -47.80 65.17 2.96
CA ALA A 441 -46.70 65.52 3.86
C ALA A 441 -45.32 65.43 3.17
N GLN A 442 -45.11 64.42 2.31
CA GLN A 442 -43.91 64.31 1.48
C GLN A 442 -43.82 65.45 0.45
N ARG A 443 -44.93 65.79 -0.23
CA ARG A 443 -44.98 66.86 -1.23
C ARG A 443 -44.76 68.25 -0.62
N SER A 444 -45.29 68.50 0.58
CA SER A 444 -45.04 69.71 1.37
C SER A 444 -43.57 69.82 1.83
N LYS A 445 -42.94 68.70 2.23
CA LYS A 445 -41.48 68.65 2.51
C LYS A 445 -40.61 68.81 1.27
N GLN A 446 -41.02 68.27 0.12
CA GLN A 446 -40.26 68.38 -1.12
C GLN A 446 -40.32 69.80 -1.69
N ARG A 447 -41.47 70.49 -1.55
CA ARG A 447 -41.62 71.92 -1.85
C ARG A 447 -40.76 72.83 -0.95
N LYS A 448 -40.42 72.41 0.28
CA LYS A 448 -39.45 73.09 1.16
C LYS A 448 -38.08 73.30 0.50
N ARG A 449 -37.69 72.43 -0.45
CA ARG A 449 -36.42 72.51 -1.19
C ARG A 449 -36.50 73.32 -2.50
N ALA A 450 -37.71 73.66 -2.99
CA ALA A 450 -37.91 74.30 -4.30
C ALA A 450 -38.82 75.55 -4.21
N LYS A 451 -38.19 76.73 -4.05
CA LYS A 451 -38.71 78.13 -4.14
C LYS A 451 -39.29 78.81 -2.87
N ALA A 452 -38.89 80.08 -2.71
CA ALA A 452 -39.12 80.98 -1.57
C ALA A 452 -40.54 81.56 -1.37
N LYS A 453 -41.59 81.03 -2.03
CA LYS A 453 -43.01 81.40 -1.78
C LYS A 453 -43.78 80.33 -0.98
N ALA A 454 -43.08 79.60 -0.10
CA ALA A 454 -43.58 78.39 0.56
C ALA A 454 -43.61 78.46 2.10
N ALA A 455 -43.51 79.64 2.71
CA ALA A 455 -43.57 79.78 4.17
C ALA A 455 -44.95 79.36 4.75
N SER A 456 -46.04 79.50 3.98
CA SER A 456 -47.38 79.14 4.44
C SER A 456 -47.65 77.63 4.47
N ALA A 457 -47.01 76.83 3.60
CA ALA A 457 -47.30 75.39 3.49
C ALA A 457 -46.49 74.53 4.49
N SER A 458 -45.30 74.98 4.91
CA SER A 458 -44.55 74.34 5.98
C SER A 458 -45.15 74.61 7.35
N ALA A 459 -45.76 75.80 7.54
CA ALA A 459 -46.49 76.13 8.76
C ALA A 459 -47.65 75.15 9.02
N VAL A 460 -48.29 74.60 7.99
CA VAL A 460 -49.41 73.66 8.16
C VAL A 460 -48.99 72.31 8.78
N LEU A 461 -47.73 71.88 8.61
CA LEU A 461 -47.22 70.63 9.22
C LEU A 461 -46.75 70.82 10.68
N GLU A 462 -46.50 72.06 11.09
CA GLU A 462 -45.99 72.40 12.43
C GLU A 462 -47.04 73.19 13.26
N ASP A 463 -48.15 73.64 12.66
CA ASP A 463 -49.25 74.36 13.31
C ASP A 463 -50.21 73.37 14.00
N SER A 464 -50.31 73.51 15.32
CA SER A 464 -51.20 72.73 16.19
C SER A 464 -52.66 72.66 15.71
N ARG A 465 -53.17 73.69 15.01
CA ARG A 465 -54.57 73.74 14.56
C ARG A 465 -54.89 72.80 13.39
N PHE A 466 -53.88 72.30 12.67
CA PHE A 466 -54.04 71.40 11.52
C PHE A 466 -53.53 69.99 11.80
N THR A 467 -53.22 69.68 13.06
CA THR A 467 -52.74 68.35 13.48
C THR A 467 -53.81 67.28 13.24
N ASP A 468 -55.08 67.63 13.44
CA ASP A 468 -56.22 66.74 13.20
C ASP A 468 -56.37 66.33 11.73
N MET A 469 -55.93 67.17 10.78
CA MET A 469 -55.97 66.86 9.34
C MET A 469 -54.97 65.77 8.92
N PHE A 470 -53.93 65.51 9.74
CA PHE A 470 -52.91 64.47 9.50
C PHE A 470 -53.00 63.30 10.49
N ALA A 471 -53.97 63.31 11.39
CA ALA A 471 -54.21 62.27 12.39
C ALA A 471 -55.56 61.56 12.20
N ASN A 472 -56.61 62.27 11.79
CA ASN A 472 -57.93 61.70 11.60
C ASN A 472 -58.11 61.09 10.19
N PRO A 473 -58.64 59.86 10.08
CA PRO A 473 -58.83 59.16 8.80
C PRO A 473 -59.92 59.79 7.92
N ASP A 474 -60.89 60.49 8.51
CA ASP A 474 -61.97 61.17 7.76
C ASP A 474 -61.49 62.33 6.87
N PHE A 475 -60.24 62.80 7.07
CA PHE A 475 -59.59 63.83 6.25
C PHE A 475 -58.58 63.25 5.25
N GLU A 476 -58.59 61.93 5.03
CA GLU A 476 -57.79 61.27 4.00
C GLU A 476 -58.23 61.74 2.61
N VAL A 477 -57.28 62.26 1.82
CA VAL A 477 -57.57 62.74 0.47
C VAL A 477 -57.52 61.56 -0.49
N ASP A 478 -58.69 61.03 -0.86
CA ASP A 478 -58.80 60.00 -1.88
C ASP A 478 -58.66 60.58 -3.29
N GLU A 479 -57.53 60.30 -3.95
CA GLU A 479 -57.24 60.78 -5.30
C GLU A 479 -58.16 60.17 -6.38
N ASP A 480 -58.96 59.17 -6.01
CA ASP A 480 -59.85 58.43 -6.92
C ASP A 480 -61.32 58.90 -6.92
N GLU A 481 -61.72 59.77 -5.99
CA GLU A 481 -63.07 60.34 -5.91
C GLU A 481 -63.39 61.30 -7.07
N GLU A 482 -64.63 61.32 -7.56
CA GLU A 482 -65.00 62.09 -8.77
C GLU A 482 -64.90 63.60 -8.57
N GLU A 483 -65.23 64.10 -7.37
CA GLU A 483 -65.16 65.53 -7.02
C GLU A 483 -63.71 66.04 -7.00
N PHE A 484 -62.77 65.23 -6.49
CA PHE A 484 -61.35 65.55 -6.48
C PHE A 484 -60.76 65.63 -7.90
N LYS A 485 -61.16 64.70 -8.78
CA LYS A 485 -60.75 64.66 -10.20
C LYS A 485 -61.29 65.86 -11.00
N GLN A 486 -62.50 66.34 -10.70
CA GLN A 486 -63.09 67.53 -11.33
C GLN A 486 -62.37 68.82 -10.93
N LEU A 487 -62.03 68.98 -9.64
CA LEU A 487 -61.31 70.16 -9.13
C LEU A 487 -59.83 70.17 -9.54
N HIS A 488 -59.22 69.00 -9.76
CA HIS A 488 -57.79 68.85 -10.11
C HIS A 488 -57.56 68.26 -11.51
N SER A 489 -58.31 68.75 -12.51
CA SER A 489 -58.25 68.32 -13.92
C SER A 489 -56.85 68.39 -14.59
N ARG A 490 -55.86 69.08 -14.02
CA ARG A 490 -54.53 69.32 -14.63
C ARG A 490 -53.36 68.59 -13.93
N LEU A 491 -53.59 67.51 -13.19
CA LEU A 491 -52.50 66.69 -12.65
C LEU A 491 -51.91 65.75 -13.73
N PRO A 492 -50.58 65.71 -13.94
CA PRO A 492 -49.97 64.87 -14.97
C PRO A 492 -50.02 63.38 -14.58
N LYS A 493 -50.64 62.54 -15.41
CA LYS A 493 -50.77 61.08 -15.25
C LYS A 493 -49.44 60.28 -15.18
N LYS A 494 -48.27 60.94 -15.23
CA LYS A 494 -46.95 60.29 -15.20
C LYS A 494 -46.42 59.93 -13.80
N ALA A 495 -47.16 60.22 -12.72
CA ALA A 495 -46.74 59.90 -11.35
C ALA A 495 -47.22 58.52 -10.82
N ARG A 496 -48.08 57.78 -11.53
CA ARG A 496 -48.59 56.47 -11.06
C ARG A 496 -47.60 55.30 -11.21
N LYS A 497 -46.53 55.43 -12.01
CA LYS A 497 -45.59 54.33 -12.28
C LYS A 497 -44.29 54.36 -11.44
N SER A 498 -44.08 55.40 -10.64
CA SER A 498 -42.87 55.58 -9.81
C SER A 498 -43.12 55.50 -8.30
N GLN A 499 -44.36 55.20 -7.87
CA GLN A 499 -44.68 55.01 -6.44
C GLN A 499 -44.89 53.54 -6.06
N ALA A 500 -45.26 52.66 -7.00
CA ALA A 500 -45.33 51.21 -6.76
C ALA A 500 -43.95 50.53 -6.63
N ALA A 501 -42.86 51.19 -7.07
CA ALA A 501 -41.49 50.66 -6.96
C ALA A 501 -40.76 51.09 -5.68
N ALA A 502 -41.41 51.85 -4.77
CA ALA A 502 -40.81 52.32 -3.53
C ALA A 502 -41.54 51.81 -2.26
N VAL A 503 -42.48 50.88 -2.41
CA VAL A 503 -43.25 50.25 -1.31
C VAL A 503 -43.16 48.71 -1.37
N ALA A 504 -42.22 48.15 -2.14
CA ALA A 504 -41.95 46.71 -2.19
C ALA A 504 -40.55 46.35 -1.67
N ASP A 505 -40.01 47.14 -0.73
CA ASP A 505 -38.72 46.88 -0.07
C ASP A 505 -38.85 46.90 1.47
N ASP A 506 -40.05 46.64 1.99
CA ASP A 506 -40.28 46.54 3.43
C ASP A 506 -41.53 45.69 3.75
N SER A 507 -41.50 44.41 3.36
CA SER A 507 -42.07 43.28 4.13
C SER A 507 -42.13 41.99 3.30
N SER A 508 -41.19 41.07 3.55
CA SER A 508 -41.35 39.61 3.74
C SER A 508 -40.15 38.85 3.17
N ASP A 509 -39.44 38.08 4.02
CA ASP A 509 -39.26 36.64 3.78
C ASP A 509 -38.52 35.97 4.96
N ASP A 510 -39.27 35.11 5.65
CA ASP A 510 -38.80 33.91 6.36
C ASP A 510 -39.67 32.74 5.82
N ASP A 511 -39.02 31.79 5.15
CA ASP A 511 -39.28 30.36 4.98
C ASP A 511 -40.67 29.78 4.59
N LYS A 512 -40.75 29.15 3.39
CA LYS A 512 -40.79 27.66 3.18
C LYS A 512 -41.41 27.21 1.83
N ALA A 513 -40.86 26.09 1.33
CA ALA A 513 -41.45 25.00 0.52
C ALA A 513 -41.26 24.95 -1.02
N VAL A 514 -40.19 24.23 -1.41
CA VAL A 514 -40.13 23.04 -2.32
C VAL A 514 -41.16 22.92 -3.44
N GLU A 515 -40.70 23.00 -4.70
CA GLU A 515 -40.82 21.91 -5.69
C GLU A 515 -39.80 22.09 -6.85
N ILE A 516 -38.88 21.13 -6.99
CA ILE A 516 -37.91 20.99 -8.08
C ILE A 516 -38.31 19.78 -8.92
N ARG A 517 -38.59 19.98 -10.22
CA ARG A 517 -38.43 19.06 -11.37
C ARG A 517 -38.51 19.93 -12.64
N GLN A 518 -37.63 19.96 -13.64
CA GLN A 518 -36.45 19.20 -14.08
C GLN A 518 -35.60 20.13 -15.00
N GLY A 519 -34.27 19.96 -15.03
CA GLY A 519 -33.47 20.22 -16.23
C GLY A 519 -32.21 21.11 -16.11
N ALA A 520 -31.05 20.45 -15.97
CA ALA A 520 -29.69 20.85 -16.40
C ALA A 520 -28.80 21.79 -15.54
N MET A 521 -27.83 21.16 -14.84
CA MET A 521 -26.39 21.47 -14.62
C MET A 521 -25.85 22.91 -14.83
N SER A 522 -24.92 23.49 -14.04
CA SER A 522 -23.96 22.99 -13.03
C SER A 522 -23.29 24.15 -12.23
N HIS A 523 -23.15 23.95 -10.90
CA HIS A 523 -22.10 24.32 -9.92
C HIS A 523 -21.30 25.65 -9.94
N SER A 524 -21.42 26.42 -8.84
CA SER A 524 -20.33 26.88 -7.93
C SER A 524 -20.93 27.77 -6.81
N ILE A 525 -21.34 27.25 -5.64
CA ILE A 525 -20.63 27.19 -4.34
C ILE A 525 -20.01 28.52 -3.89
N ASP A 526 -20.78 29.23 -3.05
CA ASP A 526 -20.30 30.07 -1.95
C ASP A 526 -20.07 29.17 -0.73
N ASP A 527 -19.08 29.50 0.10
CA ASP A 527 -19.12 29.15 1.52
C ASP A 527 -18.55 30.29 2.37
N GLU A 528 -19.38 30.68 3.33
CA GLU A 528 -19.17 31.72 4.33
C GLU A 528 -18.35 31.20 5.51
N ASN A 529 -17.67 32.14 6.15
CA ASN A 529 -16.79 31.94 7.28
C ASN A 529 -17.58 32.26 8.58
N SER A 530 -17.60 31.34 9.54
CA SER A 530 -18.09 31.59 10.91
C SER A 530 -17.02 31.13 11.90
N ASP A 531 -16.43 32.09 12.61
CA ASP A 531 -15.47 31.90 13.70
C ASP A 531 -16.13 32.36 15.00
N ASP A 532 -16.15 31.50 16.01
CA ASP A 532 -16.46 31.80 17.41
C ASP A 532 -15.32 31.25 18.29
N ASP A 533 -14.50 32.18 18.78
CA ASP A 533 -14.04 32.33 20.17
C ASP A 533 -13.42 31.15 21.00
N LEU A 534 -12.15 31.38 21.44
CA LEU A 534 -11.63 31.35 22.84
C LEU A 534 -10.31 30.58 23.14
N HIS A 535 -9.38 31.38 23.69
CA HIS A 535 -8.35 31.14 24.74
C HIS A 535 -7.29 30.03 24.66
N GLY A 536 -6.03 30.43 24.95
CA GLY A 536 -5.06 29.54 25.59
C GLY A 536 -3.59 29.90 25.40
N THR A 537 -2.98 30.51 26.42
CA THR A 537 -1.57 30.93 26.52
C THR A 537 -0.53 29.81 26.33
N LYS A 538 0.62 30.11 25.71
CA LYS A 538 1.97 29.75 26.24
C LYS A 538 3.12 30.47 25.52
N LYS A 539 4.14 30.79 26.32
CA LYS A 539 5.31 31.64 26.08
C LYS A 539 6.30 31.03 25.09
N VAL A 540 6.94 31.86 24.26
CA VAL A 540 8.24 31.54 23.63
C VAL A 540 9.22 32.68 23.89
N GLU A 541 10.38 32.27 24.38
CA GLU A 541 11.51 33.02 24.90
C GLU A 541 12.32 33.65 23.74
N HIS A 542 12.77 34.89 23.92
CA HIS A 542 13.68 35.55 22.98
C HIS A 542 15.13 35.19 23.29
N GLN A 543 15.84 34.58 22.34
CA GLN A 543 17.30 34.58 22.31
C GLN A 543 17.81 35.50 21.18
N ARG A 544 18.69 36.43 21.55
CA ARG A 544 19.39 37.40 20.68
C ARG A 544 20.60 36.72 20.02
N PRO A 545 21.03 37.14 18.81
CA PRO A 545 22.31 36.70 18.25
C PRO A 545 23.47 37.56 18.76
N ALA A 546 24.59 36.90 19.07
CA ALA A 546 25.86 37.54 19.39
C ALA A 546 26.78 37.59 18.17
N SER A 547 27.51 38.69 18.08
CA SER A 547 28.43 39.09 17.01
C SER A 547 29.89 38.63 17.22
N ASN A 548 30.59 38.52 16.08
CA ASN A 548 32.00 38.82 15.81
C ASN A 548 33.10 37.74 15.81
N GLY A 549 33.84 37.74 14.68
CA GLY A 549 35.24 37.35 14.51
C GLY A 549 35.43 36.26 13.45
N ALA A 550 36.31 36.32 12.45
CA ALA A 550 37.22 37.34 11.96
C ALA A 550 37.69 36.93 10.54
N TYR A 551 38.15 37.91 9.77
CA TYR A 551 38.72 37.84 8.43
C TYR A 551 39.91 36.86 8.28
N ARG A 552 39.98 36.18 7.13
CA ARG A 552 41.25 36.06 6.36
C ARG A 552 40.99 35.76 4.87
N LYS A 553 41.46 36.68 4.02
CA LYS A 553 41.57 36.56 2.56
C LYS A 553 42.75 35.64 2.23
N ASP A 554 42.67 34.93 1.10
CA ASP A 554 43.72 34.97 0.08
C ASP A 554 43.14 34.64 -1.30
N HIS A 555 43.50 35.47 -2.28
CA HIS A 555 43.25 35.31 -3.71
C HIS A 555 44.45 34.61 -4.36
N GLY A 556 44.21 33.90 -5.46
CA GLY A 556 45.26 33.44 -6.36
C GLY A 556 44.69 32.74 -7.59
N GLU A 557 44.47 33.52 -8.64
CA GLU A 557 44.06 33.09 -9.99
C GLU A 557 45.10 32.19 -10.67
N ARG A 558 44.66 31.27 -11.54
CA ARG A 558 45.03 31.27 -12.96
C ARG A 558 44.27 30.21 -13.76
N ALA A 559 43.69 30.67 -14.86
CA ALA A 559 43.15 29.90 -15.97
C ALA A 559 44.27 29.39 -16.89
N ALA A 560 44.04 28.26 -17.56
CA ALA A 560 44.24 28.09 -19.01
C ALA A 560 43.87 26.66 -19.43
N GLN A 561 43.23 26.59 -20.59
CA GLN A 561 42.87 25.41 -21.38
C GLN A 561 44.13 24.81 -22.01
N ASP A 562 44.10 23.51 -22.32
CA ASP A 562 44.74 22.95 -23.52
C ASP A 562 43.99 21.68 -23.96
N GLU A 563 43.58 21.69 -25.23
CA GLU A 563 43.13 20.54 -26.01
C GLU A 563 44.33 19.79 -26.62
N ALA A 564 44.05 18.56 -27.08
CA ALA A 564 44.65 17.86 -28.24
C ALA A 564 45.51 16.60 -27.98
N THR A 565 44.93 15.48 -28.44
CA THR A 565 45.51 14.43 -29.32
C THR A 565 46.76 13.65 -28.86
N ASP A 566 46.67 12.31 -28.76
CA ASP A 566 46.90 11.37 -29.88
C ASP A 566 47.33 9.96 -29.40
N SER A 567 46.51 8.96 -29.76
CA SER A 567 46.84 7.59 -30.22
C SER A 567 47.64 6.56 -29.40
N PRO A 568 47.45 5.24 -29.68
CA PRO A 568 47.75 4.12 -28.80
C PRO A 568 49.05 3.39 -29.13
N ALA A 569 49.68 2.75 -28.14
CA ALA A 569 50.87 1.93 -28.33
C ALA A 569 50.54 0.43 -28.44
N THR A 570 51.22 -0.18 -29.39
CA THR A 570 51.02 -1.47 -30.05
C THR A 570 51.47 -2.68 -29.22
N ILE A 571 50.83 -3.80 -29.53
CA ILE A 571 51.18 -5.19 -29.20
C ILE A 571 52.49 -5.57 -29.92
N ASP A 572 53.33 -6.39 -29.28
CA ASP A 572 54.08 -7.48 -29.95
C ASP A 572 54.69 -8.47 -28.93
N PRO A 573 55.07 -9.70 -29.37
CA PRO A 573 54.77 -10.95 -28.66
C PRO A 573 56.01 -11.72 -28.18
N GLY A 574 55.82 -12.78 -27.39
CA GLY A 574 56.89 -13.73 -27.06
C GLY A 574 56.60 -14.66 -25.89
N SER A 575 55.97 -15.80 -26.18
CA SER A 575 55.89 -17.02 -25.35
C SER A 575 57.25 -17.74 -25.24
N PRO A 576 57.41 -18.93 -24.60
CA PRO A 576 56.59 -19.64 -23.60
C PRO A 576 57.41 -20.15 -22.39
N GLN A 577 56.81 -20.26 -21.20
CA GLN A 577 57.30 -21.22 -20.19
C GLN A 577 56.12 -22.02 -19.63
N GLY A 578 56.11 -23.29 -20.02
CA GLY A 578 55.16 -24.27 -19.53
C GLY A 578 55.37 -24.58 -18.06
N TRP A 579 54.26 -24.77 -17.36
CA TRP A 579 54.22 -25.47 -16.10
C TRP A 579 53.18 -26.58 -16.17
N ARG A 580 53.64 -27.73 -15.69
CA ARG A 580 53.13 -29.08 -15.89
C ARG A 580 51.77 -29.30 -15.23
N LEU A 581 50.91 -30.08 -15.90
CA LEU A 581 49.89 -30.88 -15.24
C LEU A 581 50.56 -31.77 -14.17
N ARG A 582 50.11 -31.66 -12.92
CA ARG A 582 50.22 -32.75 -11.96
C ARG A 582 48.88 -33.46 -11.87
N VAL A 583 48.86 -34.65 -12.45
CA VAL A 583 48.02 -35.75 -11.99
C VAL A 583 48.61 -36.20 -10.65
N GLN A 584 47.79 -36.27 -9.61
CA GLN A 584 48.15 -37.01 -8.40
C GLN A 584 46.91 -37.75 -7.90
N GLU A 585 46.97 -39.06 -8.09
CA GLU A 585 46.12 -40.07 -7.48
C GLU A 585 46.24 -40.02 -5.95
N ALA A 586 45.15 -40.36 -5.27
CA ALA A 586 45.12 -40.64 -3.84
C ALA A 586 46.00 -41.86 -3.50
N PRO A 587 46.56 -41.91 -2.28
CA PRO A 587 45.90 -42.76 -1.27
C PRO A 587 46.03 -42.26 0.18
N GLY A 588 45.15 -42.79 1.04
CA GLY A 588 45.51 -43.15 2.43
C GLY A 588 45.16 -42.14 3.53
N GLU A 589 44.12 -42.50 4.29
CA GLU A 589 43.86 -42.25 5.72
C GLU A 589 44.82 -41.36 6.51
N ALA A 590 44.27 -40.29 7.09
CA ALA A 590 44.72 -39.74 8.38
C ALA A 590 43.56 -39.02 9.07
N GLU A 591 43.16 -39.54 10.23
CA GLU A 591 42.26 -38.91 11.19
C GLU A 591 42.82 -37.55 11.65
N SER A 592 41.99 -36.50 11.60
CA SER A 592 41.72 -35.57 12.72
C SER A 592 41.03 -34.31 12.21
N SER A 593 39.71 -34.25 12.37
CA SER A 593 39.04 -32.96 12.56
C SER A 593 37.82 -33.17 13.44
N ARG A 594 37.67 -32.27 14.40
CA ARG A 594 36.65 -32.30 15.46
C ARG A 594 35.26 -32.38 14.83
N GLY A 595 34.52 -33.41 15.22
CA GLY A 595 33.34 -33.91 14.50
C GLY A 595 32.13 -32.98 14.54
N ASN A 596 31.65 -32.63 13.35
CA ASN A 596 30.24 -32.41 13.08
C ASN A 596 29.64 -33.79 12.75
N ASP A 597 28.74 -34.30 13.57
CA ASP A 597 28.06 -35.58 13.32
C ASP A 597 26.97 -35.39 12.25
N GLN A 598 27.37 -35.31 10.98
CA GLN A 598 26.45 -35.56 9.87
C GLN A 598 26.22 -37.07 9.76
N ARG A 599 25.02 -37.54 10.11
CA ARG A 599 24.64 -38.94 9.93
C ARG A 599 23.98 -39.10 8.57
N VAL A 600 24.73 -39.67 7.63
CA VAL A 600 24.23 -40.04 6.30
C VAL A 600 23.82 -41.51 6.34
N PHE A 601 22.52 -41.79 6.14
CA PHE A 601 22.01 -43.16 6.10
C PHE A 601 22.08 -43.72 4.66
N TRP A 602 22.93 -44.73 4.45
CA TRP A 602 23.18 -45.32 3.14
C TRP A 602 22.49 -46.68 2.98
N GLN A 603 21.65 -46.84 1.96
CA GLN A 603 21.26 -48.15 1.37
C GLN A 603 20.95 -47.96 -0.13
N LEU A 604 21.47 -48.84 -0.99
CA LEU A 604 21.25 -48.83 -2.43
C LEU A 604 19.74 -48.96 -2.75
N GLY A 605 19.20 -48.04 -3.55
CA GLY A 605 17.82 -48.09 -4.06
C GLY A 605 16.73 -47.41 -3.21
N ARG A 606 17.09 -46.67 -2.14
CA ARG A 606 16.15 -45.93 -1.27
C ARG A 606 16.51 -44.43 -1.20
N PRO A 607 15.54 -43.53 -0.97
CA PRO A 607 15.80 -42.10 -0.83
C PRO A 607 16.67 -41.79 0.40
N GLN A 608 17.69 -40.97 0.17
CA GLN A 608 18.70 -40.53 1.12
C GLN A 608 18.14 -39.35 1.89
N CYS A 609 18.04 -39.51 3.21
CA CYS A 609 17.85 -38.40 4.12
C CYS A 609 19.20 -38.07 4.75
N VAL A 610 19.63 -36.82 4.61
CA VAL A 610 20.76 -36.30 5.38
C VAL A 610 20.17 -35.70 6.65
N VAL A 611 20.42 -36.36 7.78
CA VAL A 611 20.11 -35.79 9.09
C VAL A 611 21.36 -35.07 9.56
N SER A 612 21.26 -33.74 9.61
CA SER A 612 22.32 -32.88 10.12
C SER A 612 21.98 -32.44 11.53
N GLU A 613 22.84 -32.80 12.47
CA GLU A 613 22.92 -32.19 13.79
C GLU A 613 23.95 -31.07 13.75
N TRP A 614 23.55 -29.87 14.15
CA TRP A 614 24.35 -28.67 14.15
C TRP A 614 24.74 -28.36 15.60
N GLN A 615 26.03 -28.45 15.93
CA GLN A 615 26.60 -28.06 17.23
C GLN A 615 26.89 -26.56 17.30
#